data_AF-A0A2E9FUP2-F1
#
_entry.id   AF-A0A2E9FUP2-F1
#
_cell.length_a   1.000
_cell.length_b   1.000
_cell.length_c   1.000
_cell.angle_alpha   90.00
_cell.angle_beta   90.00
_cell.angle_gamma   90.00
#
_symmetry.space_group_name_H-M   'P 1'
#
loop_
_entity.id
_entity.type
_entity.pdbx_description
1 polymer ?
#
loop_
_entity_poly.entity_id
_entity_poly.type
_entity_poly.pdbx_seq_one_letter_code
_entity_poly.pdbx_strand_id
1 'polypeptide(L)'
;MAVIFNEGIEIKNISNKLGLISSYFLIYKGFGIGGFSIIFNLIVIGLTLSFDKGYKKLIHRSLTFILSAVWLSIFSFNFFDDYIFSGLFGYELGTIILNFSGKLGLLSFLLFGFIAFLVINLKITPTDLIHFLKNIGKKIKSSNIENTLENVETNEEINKNTFEFKNAESKTEPTIKNHSVLEEKPEKVEKNDSEIEMKIEKVLNEETVNTGAINLVDYDHTLELKSYKAPQLKLLSDHDNNGVITINQEELEEN
;
A
#
# COMPACT_ATOMS: atom_id res chain seq x y z
N MET A 1 11.21 3.80 -37.79
CA MET A 1 10.57 3.39 -39.06
C MET A 1 11.58 3.12 -40.19
N ALA A 2 12.71 3.85 -40.24
CA ALA A 2 13.75 3.71 -41.27
C ALA A 2 14.40 2.31 -41.37
N VAL A 3 14.45 1.54 -40.28
CA VAL A 3 15.02 0.18 -40.24
C VAL A 3 14.18 -0.86 -41.00
N ILE A 4 12.88 -0.61 -41.18
CA ILE A 4 11.94 -1.62 -41.68
C ILE A 4 12.11 -1.87 -43.19
N PHE A 5 12.41 -0.81 -43.96
CA PHE A 5 12.55 -0.87 -45.41
C PHE A 5 14.00 -1.02 -45.88
N ASN A 6 14.98 -0.99 -44.97
CA ASN A 6 16.37 -1.20 -45.33
C ASN A 6 16.64 -2.70 -45.56
N GLU A 7 17.32 -3.02 -46.65
CA GLU A 7 17.66 -4.40 -47.04
C GLU A 7 18.98 -4.89 -46.43
N GLY A 8 19.79 -4.00 -45.84
CA GLY A 8 21.12 -4.31 -45.29
C GLY A 8 21.20 -4.62 -43.80
N ILE A 9 20.07 -4.80 -43.10
CA ILE A 9 20.05 -5.04 -41.64
C ILE A 9 19.62 -6.48 -41.37
N GLU A 10 20.51 -7.29 -40.80
CA GLU A 10 20.19 -8.63 -40.34
C GLU A 10 19.27 -8.56 -39.12
N ILE A 11 18.04 -9.04 -39.26
CA ILE A 11 17.04 -9.06 -38.18
C ILE A 11 17.04 -10.45 -37.55
N LYS A 12 17.49 -10.55 -36.30
CA LYS A 12 17.52 -11.80 -35.51
C LYS A 12 16.17 -12.18 -34.91
N ASN A 13 15.07 -11.95 -35.64
CA ASN A 13 13.73 -12.35 -35.20
C ASN A 13 13.22 -13.50 -36.08
N ILE A 14 12.55 -14.49 -35.49
CA ILE A 14 12.02 -15.69 -36.18
C ILE A 14 11.12 -15.32 -37.36
N SER A 15 10.33 -14.26 -37.23
CA SER A 15 9.45 -13.75 -38.29
C SER A 15 10.07 -12.57 -39.07
N ASN A 16 11.41 -12.44 -39.02
CA ASN A 16 12.18 -11.39 -39.69
C ASN A 16 11.57 -9.99 -39.44
N LYS A 17 11.33 -9.22 -40.51
CA LYS A 17 10.76 -7.86 -40.47
C LYS A 17 9.35 -7.81 -39.86
N LEU A 18 8.49 -8.78 -40.15
CA LEU A 18 7.12 -8.79 -39.63
C LEU A 18 7.10 -8.94 -38.12
N GLY A 19 7.87 -9.88 -37.58
CA GLY A 19 7.99 -10.06 -36.13
C GLY A 19 8.52 -8.82 -35.43
N LEU A 20 9.51 -8.14 -36.02
CA LEU A 20 10.05 -6.89 -35.49
C LEU A 20 8.97 -5.80 -35.44
N ILE A 21 8.23 -5.60 -36.53
CA ILE A 21 7.15 -4.60 -36.61
C ILE A 21 6.06 -4.91 -35.60
N SER A 22 5.58 -6.16 -35.55
CA SER A 22 4.52 -6.58 -34.65
C SER A 22 4.94 -6.44 -33.19
N SER A 23 6.13 -6.93 -32.81
CA SER A 23 6.62 -6.82 -31.44
C SER A 23 6.86 -5.36 -31.02
N TYR A 24 7.45 -4.55 -31.91
CA TYR A 24 7.67 -3.13 -31.65
C TYR A 24 6.34 -2.38 -31.50
N PHE A 25 5.35 -2.70 -32.33
CA PHE A 25 4.03 -2.07 -32.23
C PHE A 25 3.27 -2.52 -30.98
N LEU A 26 3.20 -3.82 -30.71
CA LEU A 26 2.36 -4.37 -29.63
C LEU A 26 2.96 -4.15 -28.24
N ILE A 27 4.27 -4.37 -28.09
CA ILE A 27 4.95 -4.33 -26.79
C ILE A 27 5.49 -2.93 -26.54
N TYR A 28 6.36 -2.42 -27.41
CA TYR A 28 7.03 -1.13 -27.17
C TYR A 28 6.07 0.06 -27.30
N LYS A 29 5.38 0.20 -28.44
CA LYS A 29 4.43 1.31 -28.65
C LYS A 29 3.06 1.09 -28.00
N GLY A 30 2.67 -0.17 -27.81
CA GLY A 30 1.35 -0.55 -27.32
C GLY A 30 1.34 -0.79 -25.81
N PHE A 31 1.00 -2.02 -25.44
CA PHE A 31 0.53 -2.41 -24.11
C PHE A 31 1.60 -3.08 -23.22
N GLY A 32 2.85 -3.18 -23.69
CA GLY A 32 3.92 -3.87 -22.97
C GLY A 32 3.55 -5.33 -22.68
N ILE A 33 3.57 -5.72 -21.40
CA ILE A 33 3.18 -7.06 -20.93
C ILE A 33 1.72 -7.40 -21.31
N GLY A 34 0.84 -6.40 -21.35
CA GLY A 34 -0.54 -6.56 -21.77
C GLY A 34 -0.66 -7.01 -23.23
N GLY A 35 0.36 -6.76 -24.07
CA GLY A 35 0.41 -7.18 -25.46
C GLY A 35 0.32 -8.70 -25.63
N PHE A 36 0.83 -9.49 -24.69
CA PHE A 36 0.70 -10.95 -24.73
C PHE A 36 -0.76 -11.42 -24.66
N SER A 37 -1.63 -10.68 -23.96
CA SER A 37 -3.07 -10.97 -23.92
C SER A 37 -3.71 -10.83 -25.31
N ILE A 38 -3.27 -9.84 -26.11
CA ILE A 38 -3.74 -9.64 -27.48
C ILE A 38 -3.26 -10.76 -28.41
N ILE A 39 -2.01 -11.21 -28.25
CA ILE A 39 -1.47 -12.34 -29.01
C ILE A 39 -2.27 -13.60 -28.69
N PHE A 40 -2.51 -13.87 -27.41
CA PHE A 40 -3.33 -15.00 -26.96
C PHE A 40 -4.77 -14.91 -27.50
N ASN A 41 -5.35 -13.72 -27.51
CA ASN A 41 -6.66 -13.47 -28.08
C ASN A 41 -6.73 -13.84 -29.58
N LEU A 42 -5.71 -13.48 -30.35
CA LEU A 42 -5.62 -13.79 -31.78
C LEU A 42 -5.65 -15.31 -32.02
N ILE A 43 -4.91 -16.07 -31.20
CA ILE A 43 -4.90 -17.54 -31.25
C ILE A 43 -6.30 -18.10 -30.96
N VAL A 44 -6.95 -17.59 -29.91
CA VAL A 44 -8.31 -18.02 -29.52
C VAL A 44 -9.34 -17.71 -30.62
N ILE A 45 -9.23 -16.55 -31.28
CA ILE A 45 -10.06 -16.19 -32.44
C ILE A 45 -9.85 -17.19 -33.58
N GLY A 46 -8.59 -17.45 -33.97
CA GLY A 46 -8.26 -18.38 -35.05
C GLY A 46 -8.79 -19.78 -34.78
N LEU A 47 -8.58 -20.30 -33.57
CA LEU A 47 -9.11 -21.60 -33.15
C LEU A 47 -10.64 -21.63 -33.20
N THR A 48 -11.31 -20.58 -32.73
CA THR A 48 -12.78 -20.58 -32.66
C THR A 48 -13.42 -20.50 -34.04
N LEU A 49 -12.83 -19.72 -34.95
CA LEU A 49 -13.26 -19.63 -36.34
C LEU A 49 -13.11 -20.98 -37.05
N SER A 50 -12.05 -21.74 -36.74
CA SER A 50 -11.82 -23.06 -37.32
C SER A 50 -12.88 -24.11 -36.92
N PHE A 51 -13.61 -23.90 -35.82
CA PHE A 51 -14.61 -24.85 -35.31
C PHE A 51 -16.07 -24.35 -35.48
N ASP A 52 -16.29 -23.26 -36.22
CA ASP A 52 -17.60 -22.65 -36.51
C ASP A 52 -18.51 -22.44 -35.27
N LYS A 53 -17.89 -22.19 -34.11
CA LYS A 53 -18.61 -21.96 -32.85
C LYS A 53 -19.01 -20.49 -32.77
N GLY A 54 -20.07 -20.10 -33.49
CA GLY A 54 -20.87 -18.87 -33.33
C GLY A 54 -20.17 -17.57 -32.88
N TYR A 55 -20.11 -16.58 -33.77
CA TYR A 55 -19.41 -15.29 -33.59
C TYR A 55 -19.81 -14.46 -32.36
N LYS A 56 -21.07 -14.55 -31.89
CA LYS A 56 -21.56 -13.71 -30.78
C LYS A 56 -20.79 -13.93 -29.48
N LYS A 57 -20.50 -15.20 -29.13
CA LYS A 57 -19.74 -15.54 -27.92
C LYS A 57 -18.26 -15.19 -28.06
N LEU A 58 -17.74 -15.19 -29.28
CA LEU A 58 -16.36 -14.83 -29.59
C LEU A 58 -16.10 -13.34 -29.35
N ILE A 59 -17.01 -12.47 -29.80
CA ILE A 59 -16.87 -11.01 -29.65
C ILE A 59 -16.79 -10.63 -28.18
N HIS A 60 -17.72 -11.13 -27.36
CA HIS A 60 -17.73 -10.85 -25.92
C HIS A 60 -16.42 -11.29 -25.26
N ARG A 61 -16.00 -12.55 -25.49
CA ARG A 61 -14.74 -13.07 -24.96
C ARG A 61 -13.54 -12.26 -25.45
N SER A 62 -13.57 -11.80 -26.69
CA SER A 62 -12.46 -11.06 -27.27
C SER A 62 -12.31 -9.67 -26.65
N LEU A 63 -13.43 -8.97 -26.49
CA LEU A 63 -13.46 -7.68 -25.80
C LEU A 63 -12.87 -7.78 -24.39
N THR A 64 -13.07 -8.92 -23.71
CA THR A 64 -12.52 -9.13 -22.38
C THR A 64 -10.99 -9.30 -22.35
N PHE A 65 -10.40 -9.94 -23.37
CA PHE A 65 -8.94 -10.01 -23.49
C PHE A 65 -8.30 -8.66 -23.85
N ILE A 66 -8.99 -7.83 -24.65
CA ILE A 66 -8.56 -6.46 -24.91
C ILE A 66 -8.63 -5.63 -23.62
N LEU A 67 -9.72 -5.75 -22.87
CA LEU A 67 -9.88 -5.02 -21.61
C LEU A 67 -8.82 -5.45 -20.58
N SER A 68 -8.51 -6.76 -20.51
CA SER A 68 -7.43 -7.24 -19.66
C SER A 68 -6.06 -6.75 -20.12
N ALA A 69 -5.81 -6.63 -21.43
CA ALA A 69 -4.56 -6.08 -21.96
C ALA A 69 -4.34 -4.63 -21.50
N VAL A 70 -5.37 -3.79 -21.60
CA VAL A 70 -5.34 -2.39 -21.12
C VAL A 70 -5.10 -2.36 -19.61
N TRP A 71 -5.83 -3.18 -18.85
CA TRP A 71 -5.67 -3.23 -17.40
C TRP A 71 -4.26 -3.69 -16.98
N LEU A 72 -3.72 -4.75 -17.61
CA LEU A 72 -2.35 -5.25 -17.36
C LEU A 72 -1.27 -4.25 -17.73
N SER A 73 -1.50 -3.46 -18.77
CA SER A 73 -0.59 -2.40 -19.21
C SER A 73 -0.50 -1.27 -18.15
N ILE A 74 -1.64 -0.81 -17.63
CA ILE A 74 -1.69 0.19 -16.54
C ILE A 74 -1.21 -0.41 -15.21
N PHE A 75 -1.52 -1.69 -14.96
CA PHE A 75 -1.01 -2.41 -13.79
C PHE A 75 0.51 -2.42 -13.77
N SER A 76 1.14 -2.75 -14.90
CA SER A 76 2.60 -2.82 -15.01
C SER A 76 3.27 -1.46 -14.77
N PHE A 77 2.62 -0.35 -15.13
CA PHE A 77 3.11 1.00 -14.84
C PHE A 77 3.26 1.28 -13.34
N ASN A 78 2.42 0.70 -12.49
CA ASN A 78 2.53 0.90 -11.03
C ASN A 78 3.65 0.07 -10.38
N PHE A 79 4.07 -1.03 -11.00
CA PHE A 79 5.03 -1.97 -10.42
C PHE A 79 6.45 -1.80 -10.96
N PHE A 80 6.60 -1.32 -12.19
CA PHE A 80 7.89 -1.20 -12.86
C PHE A 80 8.16 0.25 -13.26
N ASP A 81 9.39 0.72 -13.03
CA ASP A 81 9.83 2.06 -13.43
C ASP A 81 10.09 2.14 -14.95
N ASP A 82 10.49 1.03 -15.56
CA ASP A 82 10.76 0.97 -16.99
C ASP A 82 9.47 0.93 -17.82
N TYR A 83 9.35 1.87 -18.76
CA TYR A 83 8.20 1.99 -19.66
C TYR A 83 7.99 0.78 -20.58
N ILE A 84 8.96 -0.13 -20.70
CA ILE A 84 8.84 -1.30 -21.58
C ILE A 84 7.82 -2.32 -21.06
N PHE A 85 7.62 -2.40 -19.74
CA PHE A 85 6.69 -3.34 -19.13
C PHE A 85 5.23 -2.89 -19.27
N SER A 86 4.96 -1.60 -19.15
CA SER A 86 3.65 -1.02 -19.42
C SER A 86 3.40 -0.75 -20.90
N GLY A 87 4.46 -0.60 -21.69
CA GLY A 87 4.42 -0.07 -23.05
C GLY A 87 4.19 1.44 -23.04
N LEU A 88 4.49 2.11 -24.16
CA LEU A 88 4.33 3.56 -24.28
C LEU A 88 2.88 4.00 -23.99
N PHE A 89 1.89 3.28 -24.50
CA PHE A 89 0.47 3.60 -24.27
C PHE A 89 0.08 3.43 -22.79
N GLY A 90 0.55 2.36 -22.14
CA GLY A 90 0.29 2.11 -20.73
C GLY A 90 0.96 3.14 -19.82
N TYR A 91 2.18 3.55 -20.16
CA TYR A 91 2.91 4.58 -19.45
C TYR A 91 2.21 5.94 -19.55
N GLU A 92 1.77 6.34 -20.75
CA GLU A 92 1.04 7.60 -20.94
C GLU A 92 -0.31 7.58 -20.21
N LEU A 93 -1.11 6.52 -20.36
CA LEU A 93 -2.38 6.39 -19.63
C LEU A 93 -2.20 6.35 -18.12
N GLY A 94 -1.22 5.58 -17.63
CA GLY A 94 -0.89 5.49 -16.22
C GLY A 94 -0.49 6.85 -15.65
N THR A 95 0.33 7.60 -16.39
CA THR A 95 0.74 8.97 -16.02
C THR A 95 -0.45 9.94 -16.01
N ILE A 96 -1.36 9.84 -16.99
CA ILE A 96 -2.59 10.65 -17.02
C ILE A 96 -3.45 10.35 -15.79
N ILE A 97 -3.67 9.08 -15.47
CA ILE A 97 -4.46 8.66 -14.29
C ILE A 97 -3.77 9.12 -12.99
N LEU A 98 -2.44 8.99 -12.90
CA LEU A 98 -1.64 9.40 -11.75
C LEU A 98 -1.71 10.92 -11.53
N ASN A 99 -1.57 11.71 -12.59
CA ASN A 99 -1.64 13.17 -12.51
C ASN A 99 -3.07 13.65 -12.19
N PHE A 100 -4.10 12.94 -12.64
CA PHE A 100 -5.49 13.30 -12.41
C PHE A 100 -6.00 12.91 -11.02
N SER A 101 -5.70 11.69 -10.56
CA SER A 101 -6.29 11.09 -9.36
C SER A 101 -5.30 10.83 -8.22
N GLY A 102 -4.01 11.05 -8.47
CA GLY A 102 -2.94 10.72 -7.53
C GLY A 102 -2.69 9.22 -7.41
N LYS A 103 -1.69 8.85 -6.59
CA LYS A 103 -1.29 7.45 -6.37
C LYS A 103 -2.42 6.60 -5.79
N LEU A 104 -3.21 7.17 -4.89
CA LEU A 104 -4.36 6.48 -4.29
C LEU A 104 -5.47 6.21 -5.32
N GLY A 105 -5.73 7.18 -6.21
CA GLY A 105 -6.71 7.03 -7.27
C GLY A 105 -6.32 5.96 -8.28
N LEU A 106 -5.06 5.92 -8.68
CA LEU A 106 -4.52 4.87 -9.54
C LEU A 106 -4.69 3.48 -8.90
N LEU A 107 -4.35 3.33 -7.62
CA LEU A 107 -4.52 2.07 -6.89
C LEU A 107 -5.99 1.64 -6.80
N SER A 108 -6.89 2.58 -6.53
CA SER A 108 -8.33 2.35 -6.51
C SER A 108 -8.87 1.91 -7.88
N PHE A 109 -8.42 2.55 -8.96
CA PHE A 109 -8.80 2.18 -10.32
C PHE A 109 -8.33 0.76 -10.69
N LEU A 110 -7.09 0.40 -10.34
CA LEU A 110 -6.57 -0.95 -10.54
C LEU A 110 -7.41 -1.99 -9.79
N LEU A 111 -7.68 -1.75 -8.51
CA LEU A 111 -8.43 -2.67 -7.65
C LEU A 111 -9.88 -2.84 -8.15
N PHE A 112 -10.54 -1.74 -8.48
CA PHE A 112 -11.88 -1.75 -9.03
C PHE A 112 -11.92 -2.50 -10.37
N GLY A 113 -10.95 -2.25 -11.26
CA GLY A 113 -10.82 -2.96 -12.53
C GLY A 113 -10.62 -4.46 -12.35
N PHE A 114 -9.84 -4.88 -11.36
CA PHE A 114 -9.62 -6.30 -11.06
C PHE A 114 -10.90 -6.98 -10.55
N ILE A 115 -11.63 -6.33 -9.64
CA ILE A 115 -12.92 -6.84 -9.14
C ILE A 115 -13.93 -6.93 -10.28
N ALA A 116 -14.04 -5.88 -11.11
CA ALA A 116 -14.92 -5.88 -12.27
C ALA A 116 -14.57 -7.01 -13.25
N PHE A 117 -13.28 -7.27 -13.48
CA PHE A 117 -12.82 -8.38 -14.31
C PHE A 117 -13.27 -9.74 -13.76
N LEU A 118 -13.14 -9.98 -12.45
CA LEU A 118 -13.60 -11.22 -11.81
C LEU A 118 -15.12 -11.43 -11.95
N VAL A 119 -15.90 -10.37 -11.76
CA VAL A 119 -17.36 -10.43 -11.87
C VAL A 119 -17.79 -10.73 -13.31
N ILE A 120 -17.19 -10.06 -14.31
CA ILE A 120 -17.54 -10.24 -15.72
C ILE A 120 -17.09 -11.60 -16.25
N ASN A 121 -15.85 -12.02 -15.95
CA ASN A 121 -15.28 -13.23 -16.54
C ASN A 121 -15.64 -14.50 -15.78
N LEU A 122 -15.42 -14.50 -14.46
CA LEU A 122 -15.56 -15.70 -13.64
C LEU A 122 -16.97 -15.83 -13.04
N LYS A 123 -17.84 -14.82 -13.23
CA LYS A 123 -19.16 -14.73 -12.59
C LYS A 123 -19.10 -14.91 -11.07
N ILE A 124 -17.93 -14.63 -10.49
CA ILE A 124 -17.74 -14.66 -9.04
C ILE A 124 -18.56 -13.50 -8.51
N THR A 125 -19.58 -13.82 -7.73
CA THR A 125 -20.41 -12.77 -7.16
C THR A 125 -19.60 -12.02 -6.08
N PRO A 126 -19.83 -10.70 -5.89
CA PRO A 126 -19.19 -9.96 -4.80
C PRO A 126 -19.42 -10.62 -3.43
N THR A 127 -20.58 -11.29 -3.26
CA THR A 127 -20.90 -12.09 -2.07
C THR A 127 -19.92 -13.24 -1.88
N ASP A 128 -19.61 -14.00 -2.93
CA ASP A 128 -18.62 -15.08 -2.85
C ASP A 128 -17.25 -14.53 -2.46
N LEU A 129 -16.84 -13.39 -3.05
CA LEU A 129 -15.56 -12.74 -2.75
C LEU A 129 -15.46 -12.32 -1.28
N ILE A 130 -16.54 -11.76 -0.71
CA ILE A 130 -16.62 -11.38 0.71
C ILE A 130 -16.54 -12.63 1.60
N HIS A 131 -17.20 -13.73 1.23
CA HIS A 131 -17.11 -15.00 1.93
C HIS A 131 -15.68 -15.58 1.88
N PHE A 132 -15.01 -15.53 0.73
CA PHE A 132 -13.60 -15.92 0.59
C PHE A 132 -12.69 -15.05 1.46
N LEU A 133 -12.87 -13.73 1.44
CA LEU A 133 -12.05 -12.81 2.25
C LEU A 133 -12.31 -12.98 3.76
N LYS A 134 -13.56 -13.23 4.17
CA LYS A 134 -13.90 -13.56 5.58
C LYS A 134 -13.27 -14.88 5.99
N ASN A 135 -13.22 -15.87 5.11
CA ASN A 135 -12.58 -17.15 5.37
C ASN A 135 -11.05 -17.02 5.46
N ILE A 136 -10.44 -16.18 4.61
CA ILE A 136 -9.01 -15.83 4.69
C ILE A 136 -8.70 -15.08 5.99
N GLY A 137 -9.51 -14.07 6.35
CA GLY A 137 -9.38 -13.35 7.62
C GLY A 137 -9.56 -14.25 8.84
N LYS A 138 -10.49 -15.21 8.79
CA LYS A 138 -10.63 -16.24 9.83
C LYS A 138 -9.41 -17.16 9.89
N LYS A 139 -8.85 -17.58 8.75
CA LYS A 139 -7.64 -18.41 8.69
C LYS A 139 -6.39 -17.71 9.21
N ILE A 140 -6.23 -16.42 8.92
CA ILE A 140 -5.13 -15.59 9.44
C ILE A 140 -5.31 -15.37 10.95
N LYS A 141 -6.56 -15.19 11.40
CA LYS A 141 -6.84 -15.04 12.84
C LYS A 141 -6.71 -16.37 13.60
N SER A 142 -7.02 -17.51 12.99
CA SER A 142 -6.82 -18.83 13.60
C SER A 142 -5.36 -19.28 13.57
N SER A 143 -4.59 -18.99 12.50
CA SER A 143 -3.17 -19.35 12.46
C SER A 143 -2.31 -18.53 13.42
N ASN A 144 -2.76 -17.33 13.82
CA ASN A 144 -2.11 -16.56 14.89
C ASN A 144 -2.47 -17.05 16.30
N ILE A 145 -3.44 -17.96 16.45
CA ILE A 145 -3.81 -18.57 17.74
C ILE A 145 -3.11 -19.93 17.92
N GLU A 146 -2.68 -20.57 16.84
CA GLU A 146 -2.12 -21.93 16.87
C GLU A 146 -0.60 -21.99 17.13
N ASN A 147 0.10 -20.84 17.11
CA ASN A 147 1.54 -20.77 17.44
C ASN A 147 1.84 -20.35 18.89
N THR A 148 0.84 -20.29 19.77
CA THR A 148 1.05 -19.86 21.18
C THR A 148 0.50 -20.85 22.22
N LEU A 149 -0.06 -21.98 21.81
CA LEU A 149 -0.70 -22.94 22.73
C LEU A 149 -0.07 -24.33 22.62
N GLU A 150 1.22 -24.42 22.94
CA GLU A 150 1.88 -25.68 23.31
C GLU A 150 2.35 -25.66 24.77
N ASN A 151 1.68 -24.90 25.65
CA ASN A 151 1.85 -25.11 27.07
C ASN A 151 0.59 -24.75 27.88
N VAL A 152 0.15 -25.76 28.61
CA VAL A 152 -0.80 -25.78 29.73
C VAL A 152 -2.29 -25.91 29.37
N GLU A 153 -2.74 -27.16 29.45
CA GLU A 153 -4.14 -27.58 29.53
C GLU A 153 -4.78 -27.18 30.88
N THR A 154 -6.12 -27.09 30.82
CA THR A 154 -7.09 -27.44 31.87
C THR A 154 -7.52 -26.33 32.86
N ASN A 155 -8.68 -25.72 32.59
CA ASN A 155 -9.94 -26.04 33.30
C ASN A 155 -11.15 -25.28 32.72
N GLU A 156 -12.28 -25.99 32.70
CA GLU A 156 -13.61 -25.58 32.26
C GLU A 156 -14.21 -24.47 33.15
N GLU A 157 -14.98 -23.55 32.57
CA GLU A 157 -16.45 -23.51 32.71
C GLU A 157 -17.06 -22.24 32.10
N ILE A 158 -18.22 -22.43 31.50
CA ILE A 158 -19.04 -21.43 30.81
C ILE A 158 -19.85 -20.65 31.84
N ASN A 159 -19.82 -19.31 31.82
CA ASN A 159 -20.96 -18.54 32.31
C ASN A 159 -21.21 -17.26 31.51
N LYS A 160 -22.46 -17.09 31.08
CA LYS A 160 -23.01 -15.90 30.44
C LYS A 160 -23.27 -14.86 31.53
N ASN A 161 -22.87 -13.59 31.30
CA ASN A 161 -23.74 -12.42 31.31
C ASN A 161 -22.96 -11.10 31.55
N THR A 162 -23.33 -10.12 30.71
CA THR A 162 -23.53 -8.70 31.03
C THR A 162 -22.32 -7.79 31.29
N PHE A 163 -22.22 -6.79 30.43
CA PHE A 163 -21.39 -5.59 30.56
C PHE A 163 -21.81 -4.76 31.78
N GLU A 164 -20.85 -4.37 32.63
CA GLU A 164 -20.95 -3.19 33.49
C GLU A 164 -19.54 -2.61 33.75
N PHE A 165 -19.38 -1.32 33.48
CA PHE A 165 -18.19 -0.53 33.79
C PHE A 165 -18.15 -0.24 35.30
N LYS A 166 -17.01 -0.53 35.96
CA LYS A 166 -16.63 0.13 37.22
C LYS A 166 -15.14 0.48 37.20
N ASN A 167 -14.90 1.79 37.25
CA ASN A 167 -13.61 2.40 37.57
C ASN A 167 -13.20 2.06 39.01
N ALA A 168 -11.92 1.75 39.20
CA ALA A 168 -11.19 1.94 40.46
C ALA A 168 -9.68 2.12 40.17
N GLU A 169 -9.21 3.37 40.26
CA GLU A 169 -7.81 3.77 40.48
C GLU A 169 -7.32 3.25 41.85
N SER A 170 -6.04 3.11 42.22
CA SER A 170 -4.71 3.34 41.62
C SER A 170 -3.66 2.71 42.55
N LYS A 171 -2.50 2.31 42.01
CA LYS A 171 -1.20 2.53 42.67
C LYS A 171 -0.09 2.48 41.62
N THR A 172 0.38 3.64 41.21
CA THR A 172 1.54 3.80 40.33
C THR A 172 2.80 3.89 41.19
N GLU A 173 3.79 3.05 40.90
CA GLU A 173 5.16 3.20 41.39
C GLU A 173 6.04 3.78 40.28
N PRO A 174 6.97 4.71 40.57
CA PRO A 174 7.85 5.28 39.56
C PRO A 174 9.03 4.34 39.33
N THR A 175 9.22 3.84 38.11
CA THR A 175 10.49 3.21 37.71
C THR A 175 11.23 4.13 36.75
N ILE A 176 11.85 5.18 37.31
CA ILE A 176 13.02 5.81 36.70
C ILE A 176 14.22 4.97 37.13
N LYS A 177 14.64 4.03 36.28
CA LYS A 177 15.94 3.35 36.38
C LYS A 177 16.50 3.09 34.99
N ASN A 178 17.09 4.12 34.39
CA ASN A 178 18.47 4.10 33.88
C ASN A 178 18.68 5.26 32.90
N HIS A 179 19.43 6.23 33.40
CA HIS A 179 19.98 7.38 32.68
C HIS A 179 20.99 6.92 31.62
N SER A 180 21.10 7.71 30.56
CA SER A 180 22.14 7.58 29.53
C SER A 180 23.55 7.61 30.16
N VAL A 181 24.37 6.61 29.87
CA VAL A 181 25.82 6.63 30.12
C VAL A 181 26.50 6.51 28.76
N LEU A 182 27.24 7.57 28.40
CA LEU A 182 28.16 7.61 27.26
C LEU A 182 29.44 6.86 27.64
N GLU A 183 29.84 5.87 26.86
CA GLU A 183 31.20 5.31 26.87
C GLU A 183 31.88 5.61 25.52
N GLU A 184 32.92 6.44 25.57
CA GLU A 184 33.90 6.63 24.50
C GLU A 184 35.00 5.56 24.60
N LYS A 185 35.27 4.80 23.51
CA LYS A 185 36.63 4.39 23.08
C LYS A 185 36.64 3.60 21.74
N PRO A 186 37.79 3.48 21.04
CA PRO A 186 38.08 4.15 19.79
C PRO A 186 38.06 3.22 18.56
N GLU A 187 37.77 3.82 17.40
CA GLU A 187 37.89 3.23 16.07
C GLU A 187 39.34 2.85 15.73
N LYS A 188 39.54 1.61 15.30
CA LYS A 188 40.71 1.20 14.50
C LYS A 188 40.30 1.14 13.04
N VAL A 189 40.84 2.07 12.27
CA VAL A 189 40.77 2.15 10.81
C VAL A 189 41.63 1.05 10.20
N GLU A 190 41.04 0.23 9.33
CA GLU A 190 41.76 -0.65 8.42
C GLU A 190 41.70 -0.05 7.01
N LYS A 191 42.87 0.33 6.48
CA LYS A 191 43.03 0.81 5.11
C LYS A 191 43.07 -0.39 4.16
N ASN A 192 42.32 -0.32 3.08
CA ASN A 192 42.72 -0.92 1.80
C ASN A 192 42.37 0.05 0.68
N ASP A 193 43.43 0.54 0.04
CA ASP A 193 43.43 1.34 -1.18
C ASP A 193 42.94 0.49 -2.37
N SER A 194 42.13 1.09 -3.24
CA SER A 194 42.37 1.14 -4.70
C SER A 194 41.17 1.74 -5.45
N GLU A 195 41.37 2.98 -5.88
CA GLU A 195 41.06 3.49 -7.23
C GLU A 195 39.60 3.49 -7.70
N ILE A 196 38.90 4.61 -7.44
CA ILE A 196 37.74 5.04 -8.21
C ILE A 196 38.03 6.46 -8.72
N GLU A 197 38.26 6.58 -10.03
CA GLU A 197 38.35 7.85 -10.74
C GLU A 197 36.99 8.58 -10.68
N MET A 198 36.88 9.62 -9.86
CA MET A 198 35.72 10.51 -9.86
C MET A 198 36.00 11.73 -10.75
N LYS A 199 35.43 11.71 -11.97
CA LYS A 199 35.41 12.86 -12.87
C LYS A 199 34.47 13.93 -12.31
N ILE A 200 35.02 15.02 -11.78
CA ILE A 200 34.26 16.18 -11.31
C ILE A 200 33.97 17.08 -12.52
N GLU A 201 32.72 17.11 -12.99
CA GLU A 201 32.24 18.19 -13.85
C GLU A 201 32.05 19.46 -13.01
N LYS A 202 32.71 20.53 -13.44
CA LYS A 202 32.70 21.84 -12.77
C LYS A 202 31.37 22.53 -13.09
N VAL A 203 30.39 22.41 -12.19
CA VAL A 203 29.17 23.23 -12.25
C VAL A 203 29.52 24.63 -11.74
N LEU A 204 29.38 25.61 -12.63
CA LEU A 204 29.49 27.04 -12.36
C LEU A 204 28.16 27.52 -11.73
N ASN A 205 28.28 28.32 -10.67
CA ASN A 205 27.23 29.01 -9.90
C ASN A 205 26.45 28.19 -8.87
N GLU A 206 26.95 28.21 -7.64
CA GLU A 206 26.09 28.33 -6.45
C GLU A 206 26.23 29.75 -5.94
N GLU A 207 25.13 30.52 -5.98
CA GLU A 207 25.06 31.83 -5.37
C GLU A 207 25.22 31.67 -3.86
N THR A 208 26.26 32.32 -3.32
CA THR A 208 26.44 32.50 -1.89
C THR A 208 25.26 33.30 -1.34
N VAL A 209 24.28 32.65 -0.72
CA VAL A 209 23.28 33.35 0.08
C VAL A 209 23.93 33.71 1.41
N ASN A 210 24.32 34.97 1.44
CA ASN A 210 24.77 35.78 2.55
C ASN A 210 24.11 35.39 3.89
N THR A 211 24.94 35.01 4.87
CA THR A 211 24.63 35.01 6.29
C THR A 211 24.22 36.43 6.72
N GLY A 212 22.93 36.71 6.70
CA GLY A 212 22.36 37.97 7.13
C GLY A 212 20.84 37.94 7.05
N ALA A 213 20.20 37.88 8.22
CA ALA A 213 18.74 37.86 8.43
C ALA A 213 18.02 36.55 8.02
N ILE A 214 18.19 35.50 8.83
CA ILE A 214 17.06 34.61 9.10
C ILE A 214 16.00 35.53 9.71
N ASN A 215 14.93 35.81 8.97
CA ASN A 215 13.72 36.40 9.54
C ASN A 215 13.15 35.36 10.53
N LEU A 216 13.65 35.36 11.77
CA LEU A 216 12.91 34.78 12.88
C LEU A 216 11.70 35.67 13.08
N VAL A 217 10.63 35.32 12.38
CA VAL A 217 9.30 35.81 12.73
C VAL A 217 9.08 35.40 14.19
N ASP A 218 8.76 36.35 15.06
CA ASP A 218 8.50 36.07 16.47
C ASP A 218 7.48 34.93 16.57
N TYR A 219 7.89 33.86 17.23
CA TYR A 219 7.08 32.65 17.36
C TYR A 219 5.86 32.93 18.23
N ASP A 220 4.67 32.95 17.60
CA ASP A 220 3.41 33.12 18.32
C ASP A 220 2.92 31.78 18.88
N HIS A 221 3.20 31.54 20.16
CA HIS A 221 2.78 30.35 20.90
C HIS A 221 1.25 30.14 20.90
N THR A 222 0.45 31.19 20.63
CA THR A 222 -1.02 31.06 20.59
C THR A 222 -1.53 30.32 19.36
N LEU A 223 -0.75 30.26 18.28
CA LEU A 223 -1.13 29.51 17.07
C LEU A 223 -1.26 28.01 17.34
N GLU A 224 -0.41 27.45 18.19
CA GLU A 224 -0.47 26.05 18.61
C GLU A 224 -1.67 25.77 19.53
N LEU A 225 -2.13 26.79 20.25
CA LEU A 225 -3.27 26.73 21.17
C LEU A 225 -4.61 27.03 20.51
N LYS A 226 -4.66 27.25 19.18
CA LYS A 226 -5.89 27.59 18.44
C LYS A 226 -7.02 26.56 18.60
N SER A 227 -6.67 25.30 18.88
CA SER A 227 -7.63 24.21 19.10
C SER A 227 -7.81 23.82 20.58
N TYR A 228 -7.18 24.54 21.52
CA TYR A 228 -7.30 24.26 22.95
C TYR A 228 -8.70 24.61 23.47
N LYS A 229 -9.33 23.68 24.18
CA LYS A 229 -10.58 23.92 24.90
C LYS A 229 -10.31 23.81 26.39
N ALA A 230 -10.61 24.86 27.15
CA ALA A 230 -10.52 24.82 28.59
C ALA A 230 -11.42 23.70 29.15
N PRO A 231 -10.95 22.92 30.13
CA PRO A 231 -11.73 21.84 30.72
C PRO A 231 -12.98 22.42 31.40
N GLN A 232 -14.11 21.74 31.22
CA GLN A 232 -15.36 22.07 31.89
C GLN A 232 -15.37 21.54 33.33
N LEU A 233 -15.97 22.29 34.25
CA LEU A 233 -16.08 21.95 35.68
C LEU A 233 -16.79 20.61 35.94
N LYS A 234 -17.50 20.07 34.95
CA LYS A 234 -18.13 18.73 35.00
C LYS A 234 -17.12 17.57 35.12
N LEU A 235 -15.83 17.83 34.88
CA LEU A 235 -14.74 16.88 35.11
C LEU A 235 -14.33 16.80 36.60
N LEU A 236 -14.78 17.74 37.41
CA LEU A 236 -14.54 17.75 38.84
C LEU A 236 -15.49 16.75 39.50
N SER A 237 -14.98 15.90 40.38
CA SER A 237 -15.83 15.08 41.23
C SER A 237 -16.50 15.99 42.25
N ASP A 238 -17.82 16.07 42.19
CA ASP A 238 -18.61 16.68 43.25
C ASP A 238 -18.51 15.76 44.47
N HIS A 239 -17.55 16.04 45.35
CA HIS A 239 -17.58 15.50 46.70
C HIS A 239 -18.64 16.28 47.45
N ASP A 240 -19.71 15.59 47.84
CA ASP A 240 -20.72 16.13 48.73
C ASP A 240 -20.04 16.74 49.96
N ASN A 241 -19.99 18.07 50.01
CA ASN A 241 -19.83 18.83 51.25
C ASN A 241 -21.04 18.66 52.19
N ASN A 242 -21.98 17.79 51.80
CA ASN A 242 -23.08 17.29 52.59
C ASN A 242 -22.73 15.97 53.29
N GLY A 243 -21.44 15.74 53.58
CA GLY A 243 -20.99 14.75 54.54
C GLY A 243 -21.66 14.99 55.90
N VAL A 244 -22.89 14.49 56.03
CA VAL A 244 -23.47 14.05 57.28
C VAL A 244 -22.44 13.08 57.81
N ILE A 245 -21.58 13.57 58.71
CA ILE A 245 -20.68 12.75 59.51
C ILE A 245 -21.61 11.75 60.19
N THR A 246 -21.72 10.57 59.61
CA THR A 246 -22.56 9.50 60.15
C THR A 246 -21.70 8.89 61.25
N ILE A 247 -21.76 9.51 62.44
CA ILE A 247 -21.11 8.96 63.63
C ILE A 247 -21.78 7.61 63.87
N ASN A 248 -21.04 6.54 63.64
CA ASN A 248 -21.51 5.19 63.85
C ASN A 248 -21.47 4.94 65.36
N GLN A 249 -22.63 5.00 66.03
CA GLN A 249 -22.69 4.93 67.50
C GLN A 249 -22.12 3.61 68.05
N GLU A 250 -22.13 2.55 67.24
CA GLU A 250 -21.55 1.24 67.54
C GLU A 250 -20.01 1.28 67.68
N GLU A 251 -19.29 2.12 66.91
CA GLU A 251 -17.83 2.28 67.05
C GLU A 251 -17.41 3.08 68.29
N LEU A 252 -18.33 3.90 68.84
CA LEU A 252 -18.05 4.73 70.00
C LEU A 252 -18.24 3.99 71.33
N GLU A 253 -19.00 2.89 71.34
CA GLU A 253 -19.26 2.08 72.55
C GLU A 253 -18.24 0.94 72.75
N GLU A 254 -17.40 0.65 71.74
CA GLU A 254 -16.33 -0.37 71.82
C GLU A 254 -14.95 0.15 72.31
N ASN A 255 -14.80 1.45 72.62
CA ASN A 255 -13.58 2.03 73.24
C ASN A 255 -13.86 2.62 74.63
#